data_AF-A0A453KPF1-F1
#
_entry.id   AF-A0A453KPF1-F1
#
_cell.length_a   1.000
_cell.length_b   1.000
_cell.length_c   1.000
_cell.angle_alpha   90.00
_cell.angle_beta   90.00
_cell.angle_gamma   90.00
#
_symmetry.space_group_name_H-M   'P 1'
#
loop_
_entity.id
_entity.type
_entity.pdbx_description
1 polymer ?
#
loop_
_entity_poly.entity_id
_entity_poly.type
_entity_poly.pdbx_seq_one_letter_code
_entity_poly.pdbx_strand_id
1 'polypeptide(L)'
;GTCITTEQCLCHGNRNPHMSKDEIENQLKTHLGVSKVIWLPKGLYGDEMISGHVDNICCFTGPSTVLLSWIDDKSDPQYEHSAAAFDVLSNTTDAKGRKLDIIKIHVPGPLCMTEEVAQPFLGSVALGQQRLAGSYVNFYIANGGVVAPAFGDKWDEEARKILEKVFPKHEVVMVEGGREIVLGGGNIHCATQQQPAVCPHPSDADTMEGQG
;
A
#
# COMPACT_ATOMS: atom_id res chain seq x y z
N GLY A 1 -9.25 3.69 -14.09
CA GLY A 1 -10.67 3.37 -13.89
C GLY A 1 -10.92 2.20 -12.93
N THR A 2 -9.90 1.69 -12.25
CA THR A 2 -10.05 0.65 -11.22
C THR A 2 -9.45 1.17 -9.93
N CYS A 3 -10.13 0.94 -8.81
CA CYS A 3 -9.66 1.23 -7.46
C CYS A 3 -9.58 -0.09 -6.69
N ILE A 4 -8.56 -0.25 -5.84
CA ILE A 4 -8.48 -1.32 -4.84
C ILE A 4 -8.56 -0.65 -3.47
N THR A 5 -9.35 -1.21 -2.57
CA THR A 5 -9.49 -0.74 -1.19
C THR A 5 -9.71 -1.91 -0.25
N THR A 6 -9.77 -1.66 1.06
CA THR A 6 -10.06 -2.68 2.08
C THR A 6 -11.44 -2.44 2.71
N GLU A 7 -12.20 -3.52 2.89
CA GLU A 7 -13.48 -3.49 3.63
C GLU A 7 -13.25 -3.16 5.09
N GLN A 8 -12.20 -3.76 5.68
CA GLN A 8 -11.77 -3.49 7.06
C GLN A 8 -11.58 -2.00 7.36
N CYS A 9 -11.15 -1.20 6.38
CA CYS A 9 -11.00 0.24 6.56
C CYS A 9 -12.30 0.97 6.32
N LEU A 10 -12.80 0.96 5.07
CA LEU A 10 -13.85 1.90 4.68
C LEU A 10 -15.21 1.55 5.27
N CYS A 11 -15.48 0.28 5.55
CA CYS A 11 -16.73 -0.19 6.15
C CYS A 11 -16.66 -0.24 7.68
N HIS A 12 -15.57 0.23 8.29
CA HIS A 12 -15.45 0.26 9.74
C HIS A 12 -16.39 1.31 10.36
N GLY A 13 -16.99 0.99 11.51
CA GLY A 13 -17.98 1.85 12.16
C GLY A 13 -17.46 3.20 12.66
N ASN A 14 -16.13 3.39 12.73
CA ASN A 14 -15.52 4.68 13.07
C ASN A 14 -15.23 5.58 11.85
N ARG A 15 -15.54 5.11 10.62
CA ARG A 15 -15.41 5.89 9.39
C ARG A 15 -16.76 6.47 9.01
N ASN A 16 -17.52 5.76 8.17
CA ASN A 16 -18.81 6.22 7.65
C ASN A 16 -19.92 5.25 8.10
N PRO A 17 -20.25 5.17 9.41
CA PRO A 17 -21.23 4.20 9.93
C PRO A 17 -22.65 4.38 9.38
N HIS A 18 -22.92 5.53 8.76
CA HIS A 18 -24.20 5.88 8.15
C HIS A 18 -24.27 5.50 6.66
N MET A 19 -23.19 4.99 6.06
CA MET A 19 -23.14 4.58 4.66
C MET A 19 -23.04 3.06 4.54
N SER A 20 -23.81 2.49 3.62
CA SER A 20 -23.63 1.13 3.14
C SER A 20 -22.38 1.01 2.25
N LYS A 21 -21.91 -0.23 2.06
CA LYS A 21 -20.77 -0.52 1.17
C LYS A 21 -21.01 -0.02 -0.27
N ASP A 22 -22.22 -0.17 -0.78
CA ASP A 22 -22.59 0.29 -2.13
C ASP A 22 -22.57 1.82 -2.23
N GLU A 23 -23.01 2.53 -1.19
CA GLU A 23 -22.93 3.99 -1.14
C GLU A 23 -21.47 4.46 -1.12
N ILE A 24 -20.62 3.83 -0.31
CA ILE A 24 -19.18 4.12 -0.29
C ILE A 24 -18.57 3.85 -1.66
N GLU A 25 -18.90 2.72 -2.30
CA GLU A 25 -18.42 2.41 -3.65
C GLU A 25 -18.82 3.48 -4.68
N ASN A 26 -20.06 3.98 -4.60
CA ASN A 26 -20.53 5.05 -5.48
C ASN A 26 -19.79 6.37 -5.24
N GLN A 27 -19.46 6.70 -3.99
CA GLN A 27 -18.60 7.86 -3.68
C GLN A 27 -17.21 7.70 -4.30
N LEU A 28 -16.58 6.53 -4.16
CA LEU A 28 -15.28 6.24 -4.78
C LEU A 28 -15.33 6.37 -6.30
N LYS A 29 -16.36 5.80 -6.94
CA LYS A 29 -16.56 5.90 -8.40
C LYS A 29 -16.69 7.35 -8.85
N THR A 30 -17.49 8.14 -8.14
CA THR A 30 -17.76 9.54 -8.48
C THR A 30 -16.52 10.42 -8.31
N HIS A 31 -15.86 10.34 -7.15
CA HIS A 31 -14.76 11.26 -6.83
C HIS A 31 -13.40 10.86 -7.42
N LEU A 32 -13.15 9.56 -7.61
CA LEU A 32 -11.89 9.07 -8.21
C LEU A 32 -11.99 8.83 -9.72
N GLY A 33 -13.18 8.99 -10.32
CA GLY A 33 -13.40 8.72 -11.74
C GLY A 33 -13.15 7.25 -12.12
N VAL A 34 -13.45 6.32 -11.21
CA VAL A 34 -13.31 4.87 -11.44
C VAL A 34 -14.65 4.24 -11.77
N SER A 35 -14.63 3.13 -12.51
CA SER A 35 -15.84 2.37 -12.86
C SER A 35 -15.91 1.01 -12.15
N LYS A 36 -14.80 0.55 -11.57
CA LYS A 36 -14.74 -0.69 -10.80
C LYS A 36 -13.95 -0.49 -9.50
N VAL A 37 -14.49 -1.00 -8.40
CA VAL A 37 -13.80 -1.08 -7.11
C VAL A 37 -13.59 -2.54 -6.77
N ILE A 38 -12.39 -2.89 -6.33
CA ILE A 38 -12.02 -4.21 -5.85
C ILE A 38 -11.83 -4.10 -4.33
N TRP A 39 -12.58 -4.91 -3.59
CA TRP A 39 -12.63 -4.87 -2.14
C TRP A 39 -11.83 -6.02 -1.55
N LEU A 40 -10.68 -5.72 -0.94
CA LEU A 40 -9.92 -6.68 -0.17
C LEU A 40 -10.57 -6.83 1.22
N PRO A 41 -10.71 -8.05 1.78
CA PRO A 41 -11.43 -8.22 3.04
C PRO A 41 -10.72 -7.53 4.22
N LYS A 42 -9.39 -7.63 4.28
CA LYS A 42 -8.55 -7.13 5.38
C LYS A 42 -7.30 -6.44 4.83
N GLY A 43 -6.74 -5.52 5.61
CA GLY A 43 -5.42 -4.91 5.41
C GLY A 43 -4.29 -5.77 5.97
N LEU A 44 -3.14 -5.16 6.26
CA LEU A 44 -2.01 -5.84 6.90
C LEU A 44 -2.36 -6.19 8.36
N TYR A 45 -1.91 -7.35 8.85
CA TYR A 45 -2.04 -7.72 10.24
C TYR A 45 -1.21 -6.79 11.14
N GLY A 46 -1.75 -6.39 12.30
CA GLY A 46 -1.15 -5.38 13.18
C GLY A 46 -1.51 -3.94 12.83
N ASP A 47 -2.11 -3.72 11.66
CA ASP A 47 -2.59 -2.41 11.17
C ASP A 47 -3.99 -2.06 11.71
N GLU A 48 -4.54 -2.91 12.59
CA GLU A 48 -5.90 -2.79 13.14
C GLU A 48 -6.10 -1.49 13.93
N MET A 49 -5.03 -0.99 14.56
CA MET A 49 -5.03 0.29 15.28
C MET A 49 -5.20 1.49 14.33
N ILE A 50 -4.82 1.37 13.05
CA ILE A 50 -4.96 2.42 12.03
C ILE A 50 -5.97 2.07 10.93
N SER A 51 -6.71 0.97 11.11
CA SER A 51 -7.87 0.53 10.31
C SER A 51 -7.58 -0.33 9.07
N GLY A 52 -6.41 -0.94 8.93
CA GLY A 52 -6.13 -1.91 7.86
C GLY A 52 -6.12 -1.27 6.47
N HIS A 53 -5.30 -0.23 6.29
CA HIS A 53 -5.27 0.54 5.05
C HIS A 53 -4.73 -0.30 3.88
N VAL A 54 -5.23 0.00 2.68
CA VAL A 54 -4.88 -0.74 1.46
C VAL A 54 -3.41 -0.56 1.08
N ASP A 55 -2.84 0.62 1.32
CA ASP A 55 -1.47 0.99 0.96
C ASP A 55 -0.39 0.23 1.75
N ASN A 56 -0.78 -0.48 2.81
CA ASN A 56 0.12 -1.33 3.58
C ASN A 56 0.00 -2.82 3.18
N ILE A 57 -1.03 -3.21 2.42
CA ILE A 57 -1.25 -4.59 1.95
C ILE A 57 -1.05 -4.75 0.45
N CYS A 58 -1.53 -3.81 -0.38
CA CYS A 58 -1.58 -3.96 -1.84
C CYS A 58 -1.51 -2.61 -2.57
N CYS A 59 -0.78 -2.55 -3.68
CA CYS A 59 -0.76 -1.38 -4.55
C CYS A 59 -0.72 -1.76 -6.04
N PHE A 60 -1.11 -0.84 -6.91
CA PHE A 60 -0.87 -0.98 -8.35
C PHE A 60 0.56 -0.58 -8.69
N THR A 61 1.22 -1.41 -9.49
CA THR A 61 2.55 -1.14 -10.06
C THR A 61 2.52 -0.99 -11.58
N GLY A 62 1.38 -1.29 -12.17
CA GLY A 62 1.03 -1.00 -13.55
C GLY A 62 -0.49 -1.04 -13.76
N PRO A 63 -0.98 -0.87 -15.00
CA PRO A 63 -2.41 -0.80 -15.28
C PRO A 63 -3.23 -2.05 -14.91
N SER A 64 -2.58 -3.22 -14.84
CA SER A 64 -3.19 -4.50 -14.45
C SER A 64 -2.23 -5.37 -13.64
N THR A 65 -1.21 -4.76 -13.02
CA THR A 65 -0.22 -5.44 -12.19
C THR A 65 -0.28 -4.85 -10.79
N VAL A 66 -0.33 -5.72 -9.80
CA VAL A 66 -0.40 -5.34 -8.38
C VAL A 66 0.73 -5.99 -7.61
N LEU A 67 1.23 -5.26 -6.62
CA LEU A 67 2.15 -5.81 -5.62
C LEU A 67 1.34 -6.12 -4.36
N LEU A 68 1.49 -7.33 -3.83
CA LEU A 68 0.77 -7.82 -2.65
C LEU A 68 1.77 -8.21 -1.56
N SER A 69 1.58 -7.63 -0.36
CA SER A 69 2.29 -8.03 0.85
C SER A 69 1.99 -9.48 1.15
N TRP A 70 3.03 -10.28 1.34
CA TRP A 70 2.93 -11.73 1.40
C TRP A 70 3.81 -12.32 2.49
N ILE A 71 3.40 -13.47 3.01
CA ILE A 71 4.23 -14.34 3.84
C ILE A 71 3.90 -15.79 3.48
N ASP A 72 4.90 -16.66 3.41
CA ASP A 72 4.68 -18.09 3.11
C ASP A 72 4.38 -18.92 4.36
N ASP A 73 4.80 -18.44 5.54
CA ASP A 73 4.54 -19.10 6.82
C ASP A 73 3.06 -19.05 7.17
N LYS A 74 2.39 -20.21 7.04
CA LYS A 74 0.96 -20.36 7.33
C LYS A 74 0.60 -20.22 8.82
N SER A 75 1.59 -20.28 9.71
CA SER A 75 1.38 -20.07 11.14
C SER A 75 1.37 -18.59 11.52
N ASP A 76 1.87 -17.72 10.65
CA ASP A 76 1.84 -16.27 10.84
C ASP A 76 0.42 -15.73 10.57
N PRO A 77 -0.18 -14.91 11.46
CA PRO A 77 -1.51 -14.32 11.25
C PRO A 77 -1.66 -13.51 9.95
N GLN A 78 -0.58 -12.93 9.42
CA GLN A 78 -0.55 -12.22 8.14
C GLN A 78 -0.86 -13.15 6.96
N TYR A 79 -0.63 -14.46 7.08
CA TYR A 79 -0.91 -15.41 6.00
C TYR A 79 -2.40 -15.40 5.62
N GLU A 80 -3.31 -15.39 6.59
CA GLU A 80 -4.75 -15.37 6.32
C GLU A 80 -5.15 -14.11 5.54
N HIS A 81 -4.61 -12.96 5.92
CA HIS A 81 -4.86 -11.67 5.27
C HIS A 81 -4.34 -11.67 3.83
N SER A 82 -3.09 -12.13 3.65
CA SER A 82 -2.44 -12.22 2.33
C SER A 82 -3.16 -13.20 1.40
N ALA A 83 -3.55 -14.37 1.91
CA ALA A 83 -4.25 -15.40 1.15
C ALA A 83 -5.66 -14.93 0.73
N ALA A 84 -6.40 -14.28 1.62
CA ALA A 84 -7.72 -13.72 1.31
C ALA A 84 -7.63 -12.63 0.24
N ALA A 85 -6.65 -11.72 0.34
CA ALA A 85 -6.42 -10.71 -0.68
C ALA A 85 -6.02 -11.34 -2.03
N PHE A 86 -5.15 -12.34 -2.02
CA PHE A 86 -4.74 -13.07 -3.23
C PHE A 86 -5.92 -13.77 -3.92
N ASP A 87 -6.81 -14.40 -3.16
CA ASP A 87 -7.99 -15.08 -3.70
C ASP A 87 -8.93 -14.08 -4.41
N VAL A 88 -9.21 -12.93 -3.79
CA VAL A 88 -10.00 -11.86 -4.40
C VAL A 88 -9.34 -11.34 -5.68
N LEU A 89 -8.05 -11.02 -5.63
CA LEU A 89 -7.31 -10.47 -6.77
C LEU A 89 -7.25 -11.45 -7.95
N SER A 90 -7.08 -12.75 -7.67
CA SER A 90 -6.98 -13.81 -8.69
C SER A 90 -8.32 -14.08 -9.38
N ASN A 91 -9.42 -13.99 -8.63
CA ASN A 91 -10.76 -14.27 -9.12
C ASN A 91 -11.45 -13.04 -9.75
N THR A 92 -10.89 -11.84 -9.60
CA THR A 92 -11.45 -10.63 -10.19
C THR A 92 -10.77 -10.22 -11.50
N THR A 93 -11.30 -9.18 -12.13
CA THR A 93 -10.69 -8.49 -13.27
C THR A 93 -10.69 -7.00 -12.99
N ASP A 94 -9.89 -6.22 -13.69
CA ASP A 94 -10.00 -4.77 -13.62
C ASP A 94 -11.22 -4.23 -14.38
N ALA A 95 -11.36 -2.91 -14.44
CA ALA A 95 -12.47 -2.22 -15.12
C ALA A 95 -12.48 -2.41 -16.65
N LYS A 96 -11.37 -2.86 -17.23
CA LYS A 96 -11.24 -3.17 -18.67
C LYS A 96 -11.33 -4.68 -18.93
N GLY A 97 -11.70 -5.48 -17.93
CA GLY A 97 -11.81 -6.94 -18.06
C GLY A 97 -10.47 -7.68 -18.07
N ARG A 98 -9.35 -7.01 -17.78
CA ARG A 98 -8.03 -7.66 -17.72
C ARG A 98 -7.89 -8.45 -16.43
N LYS A 99 -7.26 -9.62 -16.50
CA LYS A 99 -6.80 -10.34 -15.32
C LYS A 99 -5.65 -9.57 -14.66
N LEU A 100 -5.60 -9.62 -13.33
CA LEU A 100 -4.54 -8.98 -12.57
C LEU A 100 -3.31 -9.89 -12.53
N ASP A 101 -2.15 -9.33 -12.82
CA ASP A 101 -0.85 -9.94 -12.55
C ASP A 101 -0.45 -9.60 -11.11
N ILE A 102 -0.33 -10.62 -10.26
CA ILE A 102 -0.14 -10.46 -8.81
C ILE A 102 1.29 -10.82 -8.46
N ILE A 103 2.07 -9.81 -8.13
CA ILE A 103 3.46 -9.97 -7.69
C ILE A 103 3.46 -9.97 -6.17
N LYS A 104 3.99 -11.03 -5.57
CA LYS A 104 4.12 -11.16 -4.12
C LYS A 104 5.41 -10.51 -3.67
N ILE A 105 5.37 -9.74 -2.58
CA ILE A 105 6.54 -9.21 -1.90
C ILE A 105 6.50 -9.65 -0.44
N HIS A 106 7.56 -10.32 0.01
CA HIS A 106 7.60 -10.86 1.35
C HIS A 106 7.62 -9.71 2.38
N VAL A 107 6.79 -9.74 3.41
CA VAL A 107 6.85 -8.78 4.53
C VAL A 107 8.17 -8.90 5.29
N PRO A 108 8.68 -7.87 5.98
CA PRO A 108 9.80 -8.08 6.91
C PRO A 108 9.45 -9.15 7.96
N GLY A 109 10.46 -9.68 8.67
CA GLY A 109 10.18 -10.50 9.85
C GLY A 109 9.26 -9.78 10.85
N PRO A 110 8.64 -10.47 11.81
CA PRO A 110 7.80 -9.81 12.82
C PRO A 110 8.61 -8.71 13.52
N LEU A 111 8.34 -7.46 13.16
CA LEU A 111 8.97 -6.31 13.77
C LEU A 111 8.23 -6.05 15.08
N CYS A 112 8.90 -6.19 16.22
CA CYS A 112 8.29 -5.91 17.52
C CYS A 112 8.83 -4.61 18.09
N MET A 113 7.96 -3.86 18.77
CA MET A 113 8.34 -2.75 19.65
C MET A 113 9.16 -3.31 20.83
N THR A 114 10.32 -2.71 21.12
CA THR A 114 11.11 -3.02 22.32
C THR A 114 10.67 -2.13 23.49
N GLU A 115 10.86 -2.59 24.73
CA GLU A 115 10.49 -1.81 25.93
C GLU A 115 11.18 -0.44 25.98
N GLU A 116 12.44 -0.37 25.54
CA GLU A 116 13.23 0.86 25.50
C GLU A 116 12.61 1.93 24.57
N VAL A 117 12.11 1.49 23.41
CA VAL A 117 11.51 2.38 22.41
C VAL A 117 10.08 2.79 22.79
N ALA A 118 9.38 2.00 23.61
CA ALA A 118 8.04 2.34 24.07
C ALA A 118 8.02 3.51 25.07
N GLN A 119 9.09 3.71 25.87
CA GLN A 119 9.15 4.66 27.00
C GLN A 119 8.77 6.12 26.66
N PRO A 120 9.19 6.73 25.53
CA PRO A 120 8.87 8.13 25.22
C PRO A 120 7.42 8.36 24.78
N PHE A 121 6.72 7.31 24.34
CA PHE A 121 5.35 7.38 23.82
C PHE A 121 4.30 6.95 24.87
N LEU A 122 4.76 6.59 26.07
CA LEU A 122 4.00 5.86 27.09
C LEU A 122 3.18 6.78 27.99
N GLY A 123 2.01 7.17 27.48
CA GLY A 123 0.92 7.68 28.31
C GLY A 123 0.09 6.59 29.00
N SER A 124 -0.13 5.42 28.36
CA SER A 124 -1.09 4.44 28.89
C SER A 124 -1.26 3.11 28.10
N VAL A 125 -0.28 2.62 27.33
CA VAL A 125 -0.45 1.35 26.58
C VAL A 125 0.65 0.36 26.92
N ALA A 126 0.27 -0.75 27.57
CA ALA A 126 1.16 -1.87 27.87
C ALA A 126 1.63 -2.53 26.56
N LEU A 127 2.87 -2.26 26.16
CA LEU A 127 3.37 -2.50 24.79
C LEU A 127 4.64 -3.38 24.74
N GLY A 128 4.83 -4.27 25.71
CA GLY A 128 5.72 -5.39 25.48
C GLY A 128 5.07 -6.30 24.43
N GLN A 129 5.68 -6.45 23.25
CA GLN A 129 5.34 -7.44 22.20
C GLN A 129 4.28 -7.08 21.13
N GLN A 130 3.87 -5.81 20.95
CA GLN A 130 3.00 -5.50 19.81
C GLN A 130 3.79 -5.57 18.49
N ARG A 131 3.27 -6.36 17.53
CA ARG A 131 3.79 -6.45 16.17
C ARG A 131 3.51 -5.15 15.43
N LEU A 132 4.56 -4.60 14.85
CA LEU A 132 4.54 -3.43 13.99
C LEU A 132 4.06 -3.82 12.59
N ALA A 133 3.21 -2.97 12.00
CA ALA A 133 2.63 -3.16 10.67
C ALA A 133 3.63 -2.76 9.56
N GLY A 134 4.79 -3.40 9.52
CA GLY A 134 5.81 -3.16 8.50
C GLY A 134 5.52 -3.90 7.19
N SER A 135 5.47 -3.16 6.08
CA SER A 135 5.42 -3.73 4.73
C SER A 135 6.28 -2.92 3.76
N TYR A 136 6.91 -3.62 2.82
CA TYR A 136 7.62 -3.00 1.70
C TYR A 136 6.67 -2.42 0.64
N VAL A 137 5.36 -2.72 0.70
CA VAL A 137 4.34 -2.12 -0.19
C VAL A 137 4.11 -0.64 0.12
N ASN A 138 4.46 -0.17 1.32
CA ASN A 138 4.27 1.22 1.74
C ASN A 138 5.38 2.16 1.22
N PHE A 139 5.67 2.07 -0.09
CA PHE A 139 6.65 2.89 -0.81
C PHE A 139 5.98 4.04 -1.57
N TYR A 140 6.78 5.04 -1.94
CA TYR A 140 6.33 6.17 -2.77
C TYR A 140 6.93 6.09 -4.19
N ILE A 141 6.10 6.32 -5.21
CA ILE A 141 6.54 6.42 -6.60
C ILE A 141 6.72 7.90 -6.95
N ALA A 142 7.98 8.30 -7.13
CA ALA A 142 8.35 9.62 -7.64
C ALA A 142 8.57 9.59 -9.16
N ASN A 143 8.71 10.76 -9.77
CA ASN A 143 9.11 10.85 -11.17
C ASN A 143 10.51 10.25 -11.35
N GLY A 144 10.59 9.08 -12.00
CA GLY A 144 11.86 8.39 -12.27
C GLY A 144 12.46 7.63 -11.07
N GLY A 145 11.78 7.59 -9.92
CA GLY A 145 12.27 6.89 -8.73
C GLY A 145 11.19 6.20 -7.92
N VAL A 146 11.59 5.21 -7.12
CA VAL A 146 10.77 4.55 -6.11
C VAL A 146 11.49 4.66 -4.77
N VAL A 147 10.85 5.30 -3.80
CA VAL A 147 11.39 5.48 -2.45
C VAL A 147 10.72 4.46 -1.55
N ALA A 148 11.45 3.41 -1.18
CA ALA A 148 10.92 2.25 -0.46
C ALA A 148 11.58 2.09 0.93
N PRO A 149 10.87 1.53 1.91
CA PRO A 149 11.42 1.38 3.25
C PRO A 149 12.42 0.21 3.32
N ALA A 150 13.52 0.41 4.06
CA ALA A 150 14.36 -0.67 4.57
C ALA A 150 14.20 -0.78 6.09
N PHE A 151 14.06 -2.01 6.58
CA PHE A 151 13.78 -2.30 7.98
C PHE A 151 15.02 -2.80 8.76
N GLY A 152 16.15 -2.99 8.09
CA GLY A 152 17.31 -3.69 8.64
C GLY A 152 17.07 -5.20 8.75
N ASP A 153 16.19 -5.74 7.89
CA ASP A 153 15.74 -7.13 7.91
C ASP A 153 16.34 -7.89 6.71
N LYS A 154 16.44 -9.22 6.83
CA LYS A 154 16.95 -10.10 5.76
C LYS A 154 16.17 -9.99 4.45
N TRP A 155 14.91 -9.53 4.49
CA TRP A 155 14.04 -9.37 3.32
C TRP A 155 14.25 -8.05 2.56
N ASP A 156 15.02 -7.08 3.11
CA ASP A 156 15.23 -5.76 2.48
C ASP A 156 15.79 -5.90 1.04
N GLU A 157 16.77 -6.78 0.87
CA GLU A 157 17.45 -7.00 -0.40
C GLU A 157 16.56 -7.73 -1.42
N GLU A 158 15.68 -8.61 -0.96
CA GLU A 158 14.70 -9.26 -1.83
C GLU A 158 13.62 -8.27 -2.28
N ALA A 159 13.12 -7.45 -1.36
CA ALA A 159 12.18 -6.38 -1.64
C ALA A 159 12.75 -5.42 -2.70
N ARG A 160 14.01 -4.99 -2.54
CA ARG A 160 14.71 -4.14 -3.52
C ARG A 160 14.71 -4.77 -4.92
N LYS A 161 15.12 -6.04 -5.05
CA LYS A 161 15.15 -6.75 -6.34
C LYS A 161 13.77 -6.86 -7.00
N ILE A 162 12.73 -7.11 -6.20
CA ILE A 162 11.35 -7.16 -6.71
C ILE A 162 10.96 -5.77 -7.24
N LEU A 163 11.19 -4.71 -6.46
CA LEU A 163 10.86 -3.35 -6.87
C LEU A 163 11.62 -2.92 -8.13
N GLU A 164 12.91 -3.24 -8.25
CA GLU A 164 13.72 -2.96 -9.44
C GLU A 164 13.17 -3.68 -10.68
N LYS A 165 12.75 -4.94 -10.51
CA LYS A 165 12.13 -5.72 -11.60
C LYS A 165 10.77 -5.15 -12.02
N VAL A 166 9.98 -4.70 -11.05
CA VAL A 166 8.64 -4.14 -11.27
C VAL A 166 8.70 -2.75 -11.89
N PHE A 167 9.69 -1.95 -11.50
CA PHE A 167 9.90 -0.59 -11.98
C PHE A 167 11.24 -0.46 -12.73
N PRO A 168 11.43 -1.14 -13.88
CA PRO A 168 12.73 -1.22 -14.57
C PRO A 168 13.23 0.11 -15.14
N LYS A 169 12.39 1.16 -15.12
CA LYS A 169 12.72 2.51 -15.57
C LYS A 169 12.87 3.52 -14.41
N HIS A 170 12.76 3.05 -13.16
CA HIS A 170 12.89 3.89 -11.99
C HIS A 170 14.13 3.48 -11.20
N GLU A 171 14.79 4.46 -10.60
CA GLU A 171 15.79 4.20 -9.57
C GLU A 171 15.08 3.77 -8.27
N VAL A 172 15.44 2.62 -7.72
CA VAL A 172 14.90 2.15 -6.44
C VAL A 172 15.83 2.59 -5.32
N VAL A 173 15.33 3.46 -4.44
CA VAL A 173 16.04 3.97 -3.27
C VAL A 173 15.43 3.35 -2.02
N MET A 174 16.18 2.45 -1.39
CA MET A 174 15.83 1.86 -0.10
C MET A 174 16.26 2.80 1.02
N VAL A 175 15.31 3.35 1.78
CA VAL A 175 15.56 4.30 2.86
C VAL A 175 15.76 3.54 4.17
N GLU A 176 16.97 3.59 4.69
CA GLU A 176 17.29 3.10 6.04
C GLU A 176 16.46 3.86 7.10
N GLY A 177 16.06 3.16 8.16
CA GLY A 177 15.23 3.74 9.21
C GLY A 177 13.73 3.65 8.95
N GLY A 178 13.28 2.87 7.96
CA GLY A 178 11.86 2.55 7.78
C GLY A 178 11.22 1.93 9.04
N ARG A 179 12.02 1.24 9.86
CA ARG A 179 11.61 0.77 11.19
C ARG A 179 11.16 1.92 12.10
N GLU A 180 11.89 3.03 12.15
CA GLU A 180 11.57 4.20 12.98
C GLU A 180 10.27 4.88 12.56
N ILE A 181 9.96 4.89 11.27
CA ILE A 181 8.70 5.44 10.77
C ILE A 181 7.53 4.52 11.16
N VAL A 182 7.70 3.21 11.05
CA VAL A 182 6.67 2.22 11.42
C VAL A 182 6.36 2.25 12.91
N LEU A 183 7.32 2.60 13.76
CA LEU A 183 7.09 2.83 15.19
C LEU A 183 6.06 3.95 15.43
N GLY A 184 5.97 4.94 14.53
CA GLY A 184 4.96 5.99 14.52
C GLY A 184 3.62 5.60 13.88
N GLY A 185 3.46 4.36 13.40
CA GLY A 185 2.21 3.83 12.86
C GLY A 185 2.01 3.99 11.34
N GLY A 186 3.08 4.18 10.56
CA GLY A 186 3.00 4.24 9.09
C GLY A 186 4.36 4.09 8.42
N ASN A 187 4.47 4.32 7.11
CA ASN A 187 5.77 4.37 6.44
C ASN A 187 5.83 5.48 5.38
N ILE A 188 6.79 5.39 4.45
CA ILE A 188 7.08 6.41 3.43
C ILE A 188 5.81 6.84 2.68
N HIS A 189 4.99 5.89 2.20
CA HIS A 189 3.75 6.23 1.50
C HIS A 189 2.82 7.07 2.38
N CYS A 190 2.62 6.68 3.64
CA CYS A 190 1.75 7.39 4.58
C CYS A 190 2.19 8.84 4.87
N ALA A 191 3.49 9.16 4.70
CA ALA A 191 4.05 10.48 4.94
C ALA A 191 4.10 11.37 3.68
N THR A 192 3.57 10.90 2.55
CA THR A 192 3.67 11.57 1.25
C THR A 192 2.31 11.76 0.58
N GLN A 193 2.21 12.77 -0.27
CA GLN A 193 1.04 12.99 -1.14
C GLN A 193 1.51 13.61 -2.45
N GLN A 194 1.35 12.89 -3.56
CA GLN A 194 1.75 13.37 -4.88
C GLN A 194 0.80 14.46 -5.39
N GLN A 195 1.38 15.45 -6.07
CA GLN A 195 0.64 16.40 -6.91
C GLN A 195 0.93 16.07 -8.37
N PRO A 196 -0.01 15.44 -9.11
CA PRO A 196 0.17 15.15 -10.52
C PRO A 196 0.45 16.44 -11.31
N ALA A 197 1.41 16.38 -12.24
CA ALA A 197 1.57 17.44 -13.21
C ALA A 197 0.29 17.57 -14.05
N VAL A 198 -0.09 18.80 -14.40
CA VAL A 198 -1.20 19.04 -15.30
C VAL A 198 -0.81 18.50 -16.68
N CYS A 199 -1.64 17.65 -17.26
CA CYS A 199 -1.47 17.27 -18.66
C CYS A 199 -1.75 18.52 -19.49
N PRO A 200 -0.83 18.98 -20.37
CA PRO A 200 -1.09 20.13 -21.22
C PRO A 200 -2.41 19.91 -21.96
N HIS A 201 -3.24 20.94 -22.06
CA HIS A 201 -4.42 20.84 -22.91
C HIS A 201 -3.92 20.64 -24.35
N PRO A 202 -4.61 19.88 -25.23
CA PRO A 202 -4.16 19.69 -26.61
C PRO A 202 -3.89 21.01 -27.37
N SER A 203 -4.52 22.12 -26.94
CA SER A 203 -4.30 23.48 -27.45
C SER A 203 -2.99 24.15 -27.01
N ASP A 204 -2.33 23.63 -25.98
CA ASP A 204 -1.09 24.17 -25.42
C ASP A 204 0.15 23.53 -26.04
N ALA A 205 -0.03 22.47 -26.85
CA ALA A 205 1.05 21.83 -27.61
C ALA A 205 1.43 22.65 -28.87
N ASP A 206 0.46 23.30 -29.51
CA ASP A 206 0.68 24.12 -30.72
C ASP A 206 1.43 25.44 -30.45
N THR A 207 1.53 25.88 -29.19
CA THR A 207 2.27 27.10 -28.83
C THR A 207 3.74 26.86 -28.50
N MET A 208 4.19 25.61 -28.39
CA MET A 208 5.59 25.28 -28.06
C MET A 208 6.47 24.91 -29.27
N GLU A 209 5.90 24.73 -30.47
CA GLU A 209 6.68 24.54 -31.72
C GLU A 209 7.07 25.87 -32.41
N GLY A 210 6.71 27.02 -31.85
CA GLY A 210 6.93 28.34 -32.45
C GLY A 210 8.13 29.14 -31.93
N GLN A 211 8.92 28.61 -30.99
CA GLN A 211 10.11 29.30 -30.46
C GLN A 211 11.25 28.31 -30.23
N GLY A 212 12.14 28.19 -31.22
CA GLY A 212 13.37 27.39 -31.15
C GLY A 212 13.99 27.17 -32.51
#